data_AF-V5FQN1-F1
#
_entry.id   AF-V5FQN1-F1
#
_cell.length_a   1.000
_cell.length_b   1.000
_cell.length_c   1.000
_cell.angle_alpha   90.00
_cell.angle_beta   90.00
_cell.angle_gamma   90.00
#
_symmetry.space_group_name_H-M   'P 1'
#
loop_
_entity.id
_entity.type
_entity.pdbx_description
1 polymer ?
#
loop_
_entity_poly.entity_id
_entity_poly.type
_entity_poly.pdbx_seq_one_letter_code
_entity_poly.pdbx_strand_id
1 'polypeptide(L)'
;QCTDSDMKYNLVQDAKIAFAGEELATALGISVGSPVLVAVFRPAKGITNEPQNYSALCLYPLRDIEGKFIENIHMCFNGSVKYRNMGYVSGPILDGKCPNSGSAGNIPNFCEVGLKISGVTPLVTTAALTFPNTSLSSVTTASTGRHVLAFLGTTDGKIKK
;
A
#
# COMPACT_ATOMS: atom_id res chain seq x y z
N GLN A 1 4.95 0.76 -0.40
CA GLN A 1 6.27 0.50 0.19
C GLN A 1 6.37 1.33 1.44
N CYS A 2 7.13 0.81 2.39
CA CYS A 2 7.33 1.50 3.64
C CYS A 2 8.77 2.01 3.73
N THR A 3 8.95 3.17 4.34
CA THR A 3 10.25 3.82 4.46
C THR A 3 10.52 4.26 5.88
N ASP A 4 11.76 4.17 6.32
CA ASP A 4 12.25 4.81 7.53
C ASP A 4 13.59 5.47 7.20
N SER A 5 13.64 6.81 7.24
CA SER A 5 14.79 7.59 6.78
C SER A 5 15.23 7.15 5.37
N ASP A 6 16.43 6.59 5.22
CA ASP A 6 16.95 6.09 3.94
C ASP A 6 16.61 4.61 3.66
N MET A 7 16.05 3.89 4.63
CA MET A 7 15.74 2.47 4.49
C MET A 7 14.39 2.23 3.81
N LYS A 8 14.38 1.31 2.84
CA LYS A 8 13.18 0.91 2.09
C LYS A 8 12.78 -0.52 2.44
N TYR A 9 11.55 -0.69 2.89
CA TYR A 9 10.92 -1.97 3.17
C TYR A 9 9.89 -2.26 2.08
N ASN A 10 10.23 -3.16 1.16
CA ASN A 10 9.52 -3.36 -0.11
C ASN A 10 8.89 -4.76 -0.27
N LEU A 11 9.18 -5.71 0.61
CA LEU A 11 8.53 -7.03 0.60
C LEU A 11 7.50 -7.12 1.74
N VAL A 12 6.22 -7.16 1.38
CA VAL A 12 5.15 -7.42 2.35
C VAL A 12 5.27 -8.85 2.88
N GLN A 13 5.17 -9.04 4.19
CA GLN A 13 5.18 -10.37 4.82
C GLN A 13 3.77 -10.79 5.22
N ASP A 14 2.98 -9.85 5.74
CA ASP A 14 1.57 -10.03 6.06
C ASP A 14 0.89 -8.65 6.14
N ALA A 15 -0.42 -8.64 5.98
CA ALA A 15 -1.25 -7.45 6.12
C ALA A 15 -2.64 -7.79 6.66
N LYS A 16 -3.25 -6.83 7.36
CA LYS A 16 -4.61 -6.89 7.90
C LYS A 16 -5.30 -5.55 7.78
N ILE A 17 -6.62 -5.58 7.70
CA ILE A 17 -7.46 -4.39 7.83
C ILE A 17 -7.77 -4.18 9.31
N ALA A 18 -7.50 -2.99 9.81
CA ALA A 18 -7.94 -2.51 11.10
C ALA A 18 -8.90 -1.34 10.90
N PHE A 19 -9.77 -1.09 11.88
CA PHE A 19 -10.58 0.11 11.93
C PHE A 19 -9.97 1.08 12.92
N ALA A 20 -9.82 2.34 12.54
CA ALA A 20 -9.16 3.32 13.37
C ALA A 20 -10.00 3.67 14.62
N GLY A 21 -9.44 3.42 15.80
CA GLY A 21 -9.91 4.04 17.05
C GLY A 21 -9.55 5.54 17.09
N GLU A 22 -9.97 6.23 18.14
CA GLU A 22 -9.80 7.69 18.29
C GLU A 22 -8.34 8.15 18.19
N GLU A 23 -7.43 7.46 18.88
CA GLU A 23 -6.00 7.81 18.90
C GLU A 23 -5.34 7.56 17.54
N LEU A 24 -5.63 6.41 16.92
CA LEU A 24 -5.09 6.06 15.60
C LEU A 24 -5.65 6.98 14.51
N ALA A 25 -6.93 7.33 14.59
CA ALA A 25 -7.60 8.23 13.68
C ALA A 25 -6.98 9.63 13.74
N THR A 26 -6.73 10.13 14.95
CA THR A 26 -6.06 11.42 15.18
C THR A 26 -4.64 11.42 14.62
N ALA A 27 -3.85 10.38 14.92
CA ALA A 27 -2.46 10.26 14.45
C ALA A 27 -2.34 10.21 12.91
N LEU A 28 -3.32 9.61 12.22
CA LEU A 28 -3.35 9.50 10.77
C LEU A 28 -4.17 10.61 10.08
N GLY A 29 -4.79 11.51 10.83
CA GLY A 29 -5.66 12.57 10.27
C GLY A 29 -6.85 12.01 9.49
N ILE A 30 -7.46 10.92 9.97
CA ILE A 30 -8.61 10.22 9.38
C ILE A 30 -9.78 10.23 10.37
N SER A 31 -10.98 9.91 9.89
CA SER A 31 -12.15 9.78 10.77
C SER A 31 -12.09 8.51 11.61
N VAL A 32 -12.63 8.54 12.82
CA VAL A 32 -12.82 7.34 13.65
C VAL A 32 -13.66 6.31 12.87
N GLY A 33 -13.27 5.04 12.94
CA GLY A 33 -13.89 3.96 12.18
C GLY A 33 -13.42 3.86 10.73
N SER A 34 -12.54 4.75 10.25
CA SER A 34 -11.96 4.61 8.92
C SER A 34 -11.09 3.35 8.84
N PRO A 35 -11.18 2.57 7.75
CA PRO A 35 -10.33 1.40 7.58
C PRO A 35 -8.89 1.78 7.23
N VAL A 36 -7.95 1.07 7.85
CA VAL A 36 -6.51 1.25 7.69
C VAL A 36 -5.89 -0.12 7.40
N LEU A 37 -5.11 -0.21 6.33
CA LEU A 37 -4.28 -1.37 6.05
C LEU A 37 -3.04 -1.31 6.94
N VAL A 38 -2.92 -2.29 7.82
CA VAL A 38 -1.76 -2.51 8.69
C VAL A 38 -0.93 -3.61 8.07
N ALA A 39 0.31 -3.31 7.70
CA ALA A 39 1.15 -4.25 6.97
C ALA A 39 2.57 -4.27 7.51
N VAL A 40 3.13 -5.47 7.60
CA VAL A 40 4.52 -5.71 7.98
C VAL A 40 5.36 -5.91 6.73
N PHE A 41 6.47 -5.18 6.66
CA PHE A 41 7.39 -5.23 5.53
C PHE A 41 8.79 -5.63 5.97
N ARG A 42 9.49 -6.31 5.08
CA ARG A 42 10.93 -6.56 5.14
C ARG A 42 11.59 -6.01 3.88
N PRO A 43 12.84 -5.54 3.94
CA PRO A 43 13.59 -5.18 2.75
C PRO A 43 13.96 -6.44 1.96
N ALA A 44 13.96 -6.34 0.64
CA ALA A 44 14.53 -7.35 -0.24
C ALA A 44 16.06 -7.40 -0.14
N LYS A 45 16.64 -8.57 -0.37
CA LYS A 45 18.07 -8.73 -0.60
C LYS A 45 18.36 -8.50 -2.08
N GLY A 46 18.74 -7.27 -2.43
CA GLY A 46 18.95 -6.89 -3.84
C GLY A 46 17.65 -6.96 -4.65
N ILE A 47 17.71 -7.50 -5.87
CA ILE A 47 16.56 -7.67 -6.78
C ILE A 47 16.05 -9.11 -6.67
N THR A 48 15.64 -9.51 -5.46
CA THR A 48 15.13 -10.86 -5.17
C THR A 48 13.84 -10.78 -4.35
N ASN A 49 13.19 -11.93 -4.17
CA ASN A 49 12.09 -12.11 -3.24
C ASN A 49 12.56 -12.56 -1.84
N GLU A 50 13.86 -12.55 -1.57
CA GLU A 50 14.41 -12.95 -0.26
C GLU A 50 14.36 -11.76 0.73
N PRO A 51 13.68 -11.90 1.88
CA PRO A 51 13.60 -10.82 2.86
C PRO A 51 14.81 -10.78 3.80
N GLN A 52 15.27 -9.57 4.13
CA GLN A 52 16.35 -9.33 5.12
C GLN A 52 15.86 -9.40 6.57
N ASN A 53 16.76 -9.51 7.55
CA ASN A 53 16.41 -9.90 8.93
C ASN A 53 15.86 -8.79 9.84
N TYR A 54 15.53 -7.63 9.27
CA TYR A 54 14.89 -6.50 9.94
C TYR A 54 13.58 -6.14 9.23
N SER A 55 12.69 -5.48 9.95
CA SER A 55 11.33 -5.26 9.48
C SER A 55 10.75 -3.93 9.96
N ALA A 56 9.63 -3.54 9.36
CA ALA A 56 8.87 -2.36 9.72
C ALA A 56 7.37 -2.66 9.70
N LEU A 57 6.62 -2.02 10.60
CA LEU A 57 5.17 -1.97 10.60
C LEU A 57 4.72 -0.63 10.03
N CYS A 58 3.80 -0.67 9.08
CA CYS A 58 3.43 0.50 8.31
C CYS A 58 1.92 0.54 8.11
N LEU A 59 1.38 1.76 8.11
CA LEU A 59 -0.04 2.02 8.15
C LEU A 59 -0.43 2.79 6.89
N TYR A 60 -1.49 2.34 6.23
CA TYR A 60 -2.02 2.97 5.03
C TYR A 60 -3.52 3.16 5.19
N PRO A 61 -4.00 4.40 5.37
CA PRO A 61 -5.42 4.69 5.25
C PRO A 61 -5.94 4.23 3.89
N LEU A 62 -7.06 3.51 3.86
CA LEU A 62 -7.60 3.01 2.59
C LEU A 62 -7.99 4.14 1.64
N ARG A 63 -8.40 5.30 2.17
CA ARG A 63 -8.68 6.50 1.37
C ARG A 63 -7.46 6.94 0.54
N ASP A 64 -6.25 6.78 1.07
CA ASP A 64 -5.02 7.21 0.39
C ASP A 64 -4.64 6.21 -0.71
N ILE A 65 -4.91 4.92 -0.47
CA ILE A 65 -4.78 3.86 -1.49
C ILE A 65 -5.74 4.14 -2.65
N GLU A 66 -7.01 4.40 -2.35
CA GLU A 66 -8.03 4.73 -3.33
C GLU A 66 -7.69 6.01 -4.09
N GLY A 67 -7.27 7.06 -3.38
CA GLY A 67 -6.80 8.31 -3.98
C GLY A 67 -5.65 8.07 -4.97
N LYS A 68 -4.71 7.17 -4.65
CA LYS A 68 -3.62 6.82 -5.55
C LYS A 68 -4.10 6.07 -6.80
N PHE A 69 -5.12 5.23 -6.68
CA PHE A 69 -5.73 4.60 -7.85
C PHE A 69 -6.42 5.63 -8.75
N ILE A 70 -7.19 6.54 -8.17
CA ILE A 70 -7.86 7.63 -8.91
C ILE A 70 -6.82 8.51 -9.63
N GLU A 71 -5.73 8.89 -8.94
CA GLU A 71 -4.62 9.66 -9.52
C GLU A 71 -4.01 8.95 -10.73
N ASN A 72 -3.70 7.65 -10.61
CA ASN A 72 -3.13 6.85 -11.71
C ASN A 72 -4.06 6.80 -12.92
N ILE A 73 -5.37 6.72 -12.68
CA ILE A 73 -6.35 6.73 -13.76
C ILE A 73 -6.36 8.10 -14.44
N HIS A 74 -6.45 9.20 -13.68
CA HIS A 74 -6.43 10.54 -14.25
C HIS A 74 -5.15 10.83 -15.04
N MET A 75 -3.98 10.42 -14.54
CA MET A 75 -2.72 10.57 -15.28
C MET A 75 -2.74 9.83 -16.61
N CYS A 76 -3.43 8.68 -16.70
CA CYS A 76 -3.55 7.92 -17.93
C CYS A 76 -4.50 8.61 -18.92
N PHE A 77 -5.66 9.09 -18.47
CA PHE A 77 -6.66 9.72 -19.34
C PHE A 77 -6.36 11.17 -19.72
N ASN A 78 -5.57 11.89 -18.95
CA ASN A 78 -5.15 13.25 -19.28
C ASN A 78 -3.87 13.28 -20.15
N GLY A 79 -3.25 12.12 -20.40
CA GLY A 79 -2.04 11.99 -21.21
C GLY A 79 -0.72 12.22 -20.48
N SER A 80 -0.72 12.40 -19.14
CA SER A 80 0.51 12.55 -18.34
C SER A 80 1.36 11.28 -18.34
N VAL A 81 0.72 10.11 -18.41
CA VAL A 81 1.40 8.83 -18.64
C VAL A 81 0.95 8.21 -19.95
N LYS A 82 1.93 7.80 -20.76
CA LYS A 82 1.68 7.19 -22.07
C LYS A 82 1.31 5.71 -21.98
N TYR A 83 1.77 5.02 -20.94
CA TYR A 83 1.61 3.59 -20.77
C TYR A 83 0.90 3.27 -19.46
N ARG A 84 0.11 2.20 -19.49
CA ARG A 84 -0.68 1.67 -18.36
C ARG A 84 0.17 0.86 -17.38
N ASN A 85 1.48 0.72 -17.63
CA ASN A 85 2.46 0.05 -16.76
C ASN A 85 2.09 -1.38 -16.36
N MET A 86 1.46 -2.11 -17.27
CA MET A 86 1.01 -3.49 -17.07
C MET A 86 1.84 -4.49 -17.90
N GLY A 87 3.15 -4.28 -18.09
CA GLY A 87 3.96 -5.09 -19.02
C GLY A 87 3.88 -6.62 -18.83
N TYR A 88 3.54 -7.09 -17.62
CA TYR A 88 3.38 -8.51 -17.29
C TYR A 88 1.95 -9.07 -17.51
N VAL A 89 0.95 -8.22 -17.77
CA VAL A 89 -0.47 -8.62 -18.00
C VAL A 89 -0.99 -8.12 -19.35
N SER A 90 -0.63 -6.91 -19.74
CA SER A 90 -1.17 -6.22 -20.92
C SER A 90 -0.49 -6.70 -22.19
N GLY A 91 -0.74 -7.95 -22.57
CA GLY A 91 -0.71 -8.33 -23.98
C GLY A 91 -1.56 -7.37 -24.86
N PRO A 92 -1.83 -7.67 -26.14
CA PRO A 92 -2.07 -6.72 -27.26
C PRO A 92 -3.22 -5.68 -27.15
N ILE A 93 -3.94 -5.56 -26.02
CA ILE A 93 -4.91 -4.50 -25.78
C ILE A 93 -4.19 -3.13 -25.80
N LEU A 94 -4.38 -2.36 -26.87
CA LEU A 94 -3.77 -1.04 -27.08
C LEU A 94 -2.24 -1.00 -26.87
N ASP A 95 -1.52 -2.12 -27.03
CA ASP A 95 -0.07 -2.25 -26.68
C ASP A 95 0.30 -1.76 -25.27
N GLY A 96 -0.63 -1.86 -24.31
CA GLY A 96 -0.40 -1.30 -22.97
C GLY A 96 -0.40 0.23 -22.90
N LYS A 97 -0.80 0.94 -23.96
CA LYS A 97 -0.89 2.41 -24.00
C LYS A 97 -2.15 2.91 -23.29
N CYS A 98 -2.06 4.14 -22.79
CA CYS A 98 -3.20 4.90 -22.31
C CYS A 98 -4.04 5.43 -23.48
N PRO A 99 -5.35 5.68 -23.29
CA PRO A 99 -6.19 6.35 -24.27
C PRO A 99 -5.67 7.76 -24.60
N ASN A 100 -6.06 8.29 -25.75
CA ASN A 100 -5.70 9.65 -26.12
C ASN A 100 -6.36 10.65 -25.16
N SER A 101 -5.63 11.71 -24.80
CA SER A 101 -6.15 12.73 -23.89
C SER A 101 -7.44 13.34 -24.43
N GLY A 102 -8.47 13.43 -23.59
CA GLY A 102 -9.78 13.96 -23.94
C GLY A 102 -10.72 12.99 -24.67
N SER A 103 -10.30 11.76 -25.01
CA SER A 103 -11.15 10.80 -25.73
C SER A 103 -12.28 10.21 -24.90
N ALA A 104 -12.23 10.33 -23.56
CA ALA A 104 -13.16 9.68 -22.64
C ALA A 104 -14.14 10.63 -21.93
N GLY A 105 -14.04 11.96 -22.15
CA GLY A 105 -14.87 12.95 -21.45
C GLY A 105 -14.72 12.92 -19.92
N ASN A 106 -15.75 13.36 -19.20
CA ASN A 106 -15.85 13.15 -17.76
C ASN A 106 -16.23 11.68 -17.51
N ILE A 107 -15.36 10.91 -16.86
CA ILE A 107 -15.65 9.52 -16.46
C ILE A 107 -16.21 9.56 -15.04
N PRO A 108 -17.54 9.42 -14.83
CA PRO A 108 -18.13 9.47 -13.49
C PRO A 108 -17.85 8.18 -12.70
N ASN A 109 -17.66 7.05 -13.38
CA ASN A 109 -17.37 5.77 -12.78
C ASN A 109 -16.36 4.97 -13.62
N PHE A 110 -15.20 4.69 -13.03
CA PHE A 110 -14.14 3.94 -13.72
C PHE A 110 -14.45 2.45 -13.91
N CYS A 111 -15.41 1.89 -13.17
CA CYS A 111 -15.83 0.50 -13.31
C CYS A 111 -16.46 0.22 -14.69
N GLU A 112 -16.99 1.23 -15.37
CA GLU A 112 -17.66 1.08 -16.67
C GLU A 112 -16.70 1.09 -17.87
N VAL A 113 -15.48 1.60 -17.68
CA VAL A 113 -14.51 1.78 -18.77
C VAL A 113 -13.76 0.48 -19.09
N GLY A 114 -13.78 -0.50 -18.17
CA GLY A 114 -13.14 -1.82 -18.36
C GLY A 114 -11.61 -1.78 -18.56
N LEU A 115 -10.99 -0.60 -18.43
CA LEU A 115 -9.58 -0.38 -18.72
C LEU A 115 -8.73 -0.74 -17.49
N LYS A 116 -7.91 -1.77 -17.63
CA LYS A 116 -6.93 -2.15 -16.60
C LYS A 116 -5.75 -1.18 -16.63
N ILE A 117 -5.49 -0.52 -15.50
CA ILE A 117 -4.39 0.43 -15.31
C ILE A 117 -3.56 -0.02 -14.11
N SER A 118 -2.24 0.08 -14.22
CA SER A 118 -1.31 -0.04 -13.11
C SER A 118 -0.68 1.32 -12.79
N GLY A 119 0.01 1.41 -11.66
CA GLY A 119 0.82 2.57 -11.29
C GLY A 119 2.29 2.38 -11.66
N VAL A 120 2.97 3.48 -12.00
CA VAL A 120 4.45 3.53 -12.03
C VAL A 120 5.03 3.84 -10.67
N THR A 121 4.35 4.69 -9.91
CA THR A 121 4.83 5.17 -8.62
C THR A 121 4.22 4.34 -7.51
N PRO A 122 5.04 3.75 -6.64
CA PRO A 122 4.53 3.00 -5.52
C PRO A 122 3.91 3.95 -4.49
N LEU A 123 2.85 3.51 -3.81
CA LEU A 123 2.37 4.22 -2.63
C LEU A 123 3.43 4.12 -1.52
N VAL A 124 3.86 5.23 -0.94
CA VAL A 124 4.90 5.27 0.11
C VAL A 124 4.30 5.80 1.41
N THR A 125 4.64 5.16 2.53
CA THR A 125 4.31 5.63 3.88
C THR A 125 5.53 5.52 4.78
N THR A 126 5.61 6.35 5.81
CA THR A 126 6.64 6.25 6.84
C THR A 126 6.32 5.10 7.79
N ALA A 127 7.34 4.36 8.22
CA ALA A 127 7.19 3.29 9.19
C ALA A 127 6.62 3.83 10.51
N ALA A 128 5.56 3.19 11.01
CA ALA A 128 5.02 3.49 12.34
C ALA A 128 5.90 2.88 13.44
N LEU A 129 6.47 1.69 13.18
CA LEU A 129 7.43 1.03 14.04
C LEU A 129 8.50 0.35 13.20
N THR A 130 9.75 0.40 13.64
CA THR A 130 10.87 -0.32 13.02
C THR A 130 11.51 -1.31 13.99
N PHE A 131 11.97 -2.42 13.42
CA PHE A 131 12.55 -3.54 14.15
C PHE A 131 13.89 -3.92 13.53
N PRO A 132 15.01 -3.30 13.97
CA PRO A 132 16.32 -3.46 13.34
C PRO A 132 16.93 -4.87 13.54
N ASN A 133 16.49 -5.59 14.56
CA ASN A 133 17.00 -6.93 14.90
C ASN A 133 15.86 -7.94 15.04
N THR A 134 14.73 -7.73 14.35
CA THR A 134 13.63 -8.68 14.39
C THR A 134 12.99 -8.83 13.02
N SER A 135 12.80 -10.09 12.63
CA SER A 135 12.10 -10.48 11.43
C SER A 135 10.64 -10.74 11.77
N LEU A 136 9.76 -9.79 11.46
CA LEU A 136 8.32 -9.98 11.55
C LEU A 136 7.82 -10.90 10.43
N SER A 137 6.89 -11.79 10.76
CA SER A 137 6.29 -12.77 9.86
C SER A 137 4.79 -12.60 9.68
N SER A 138 4.10 -12.02 10.67
CA SER A 138 2.64 -11.86 10.64
C SER A 138 2.19 -10.65 11.45
N VAL A 139 0.98 -10.17 11.15
CA VAL A 139 0.32 -9.13 11.92
C VAL A 139 -1.16 -9.47 12.11
N THR A 140 -1.68 -9.17 13.30
CA THR A 140 -3.12 -9.08 13.55
C THR A 140 -3.42 -7.90 14.46
N THR A 141 -4.65 -7.41 14.43
CA THR A 141 -5.04 -6.21 15.16
C THR A 141 -6.29 -6.44 15.97
N ALA A 142 -6.37 -5.83 17.14
CA ALA A 142 -7.58 -5.79 17.94
C ALA A 142 -7.84 -4.35 18.40
N SER A 143 -9.12 -3.99 18.57
CA SER A 143 -9.50 -2.69 19.11
C SER A 143 -9.86 -2.83 20.58
N THR A 144 -9.37 -1.93 21.43
CA THR A 144 -9.69 -1.88 22.86
C THR A 144 -9.91 -0.43 23.30
N GLY A 145 -11.16 -0.11 23.66
CA GLY A 145 -11.58 1.26 23.94
C GLY A 145 -11.22 2.19 22.79
N ARG A 146 -10.36 3.18 23.07
CA ARG A 146 -9.90 4.20 22.10
C ARG A 146 -8.67 3.79 21.29
N HIS A 147 -8.04 2.66 21.61
CA HIS A 147 -6.77 2.23 21.04
C HIS A 147 -6.95 1.05 20.08
N VAL A 148 -6.03 0.96 19.12
CA VAL A 148 -5.84 -0.21 18.26
C VAL A 148 -4.53 -0.87 18.64
N LEU A 149 -4.58 -2.14 19.04
CA LEU A 149 -3.41 -2.96 19.36
C LEU A 149 -3.00 -3.76 18.13
N ALA A 150 -1.69 -3.81 17.85
CA ALA A 150 -1.10 -4.64 16.81
C ALA A 150 -0.28 -5.76 17.44
N PHE A 151 -0.65 -7.00 17.15
CA PHE A 151 0.11 -8.19 17.52
C PHE A 151 0.97 -8.62 16.35
N LEU A 152 2.29 -8.70 16.57
CA LEU A 152 3.27 -8.95 15.53
C LEU A 152 3.96 -10.28 15.81
N GLY A 153 3.73 -11.27 14.97
CA GLY A 153 4.45 -12.54 15.03
C GLY A 153 5.84 -12.40 14.42
N THR A 154 6.82 -13.09 15.01
CA THR A 154 8.20 -13.12 14.53
C THR A 154 8.55 -14.48 13.92
N THR A 155 9.60 -14.54 13.11
CA THR A 155 10.09 -15.81 12.54
C THR A 155 10.70 -16.74 13.59
N ASP A 156 11.10 -16.22 14.76
CA ASP A 156 11.63 -17.01 15.89
C ASP A 156 10.53 -17.44 16.89
N GLY A 157 9.25 -17.33 16.51
CA GLY A 157 8.12 -17.87 17.28
C GLY A 157 7.68 -17.02 18.46
N LYS A 158 7.99 -15.72 18.47
CA LYS A 158 7.56 -14.76 19.50
C LYS A 158 6.44 -13.87 18.98
N ILE A 159 5.68 -13.30 19.91
CA ILE A 159 4.65 -12.31 19.61
C ILE A 159 5.00 -11.01 20.34
N LYS A 160 5.04 -9.91 19.59
CA LYS A 160 5.10 -8.55 20.11
C LYS A 160 3.69 -7.95 20.13
N LYS A 161 3.43 -7.04 21.07
CA LYS A 161 2.15 -6.34 21.26
C LYS A 161 2.42 -4.85 21.50
#